data_AF-A0A1F6VR59-F1
#
_entry.id   AF-A0A1F6VR59-F1
#
_cell.length_a   1.000
_cell.length_b   1.000
_cell.length_c   1.000
_cell.angle_alpha   90.00
_cell.angle_beta   90.00
_cell.angle_gamma   90.00
#
_symmetry.space_group_name_H-M   'P 1'
#
loop_
_entity.id
_entity.type
_entity.pdbx_description
1 polymer ?
#
loop_
_entity_poly.entity_id
_entity_poly.type
_entity_poly.pdbx_seq_one_letter_code
_entity_poly.pdbx_strand_id
1 'polypeptide(L)'
;MKKIIPFVIVVAVVLIGLYFIKSKQVDTNVPVVVDEQVVVEKYIRDNIKTLAPEDPVLGGSWYVVDVSVDSTAKKGEVLYEDGHIQGRANFEYKLEMNKVTISNIVKK
;
A
#
# COMPACT_ATOMS: atom_id res chain seq x y z
N MET A 1 -17.83 24.96 -46.46
CA MET A 1 -17.23 24.06 -45.44
C MET A 1 -16.24 24.79 -44.51
N LYS A 2 -16.48 26.05 -44.11
CA LYS A 2 -15.54 26.83 -43.26
C LYS A 2 -16.10 27.22 -41.88
N LYS A 3 -17.39 26.93 -41.61
CA LYS A 3 -18.10 27.30 -40.36
C LYS A 3 -18.16 26.17 -39.32
N ILE A 4 -17.66 24.97 -39.65
CA ILE A 4 -17.73 23.78 -38.78
C ILE A 4 -16.58 23.78 -37.76
N ILE A 5 -15.40 24.30 -38.15
CA ILE A 5 -14.19 24.37 -37.33
C ILE A 5 -14.40 25.11 -35.99
N PRO A 6 -15.03 26.31 -35.93
CA PRO A 6 -15.23 26.98 -34.64
C PRO A 6 -16.20 26.21 -33.71
N PHE A 7 -17.18 25.50 -34.27
CA PHE A 7 -18.13 24.71 -33.47
C PHE A 7 -17.47 23.52 -32.78
N VAL A 8 -16.56 22.82 -33.48
CA VAL A 8 -15.82 21.68 -32.92
C VAL A 8 -14.90 22.11 -31.76
N ILE A 9 -14.27 23.28 -31.87
CA ILE A 9 -13.40 23.82 -30.81
C ILE A 9 -14.20 24.15 -29.55
N VAL A 10 -15.37 24.78 -29.70
CA VAL A 10 -16.25 25.12 -28.55
C VAL A 10 -16.73 23.84 -27.86
N VAL A 11 -17.13 22.82 -28.63
CA VAL A 11 -17.56 21.53 -28.07
C VAL A 11 -16.41 20.85 -27.32
N ALA A 12 -15.19 20.85 -27.86
CA ALA A 12 -14.03 20.27 -27.19
C ALA A 12 -13.70 20.97 -25.86
N VAL A 13 -13.75 22.30 -25.81
CA VAL A 13 -13.50 23.07 -24.57
C VAL A 13 -14.57 22.79 -23.51
N VAL A 14 -15.84 22.67 -23.91
CA VAL A 14 -16.94 22.31 -23.00
C VAL A 14 -16.75 20.89 -22.44
N LEU A 15 -16.38 19.92 -23.29
CA LEU A 15 -16.13 18.55 -22.86
C LEU A 15 -14.95 18.44 -21.90
N ILE A 16 -13.88 19.20 -22.14
CA ILE A 16 -12.72 19.29 -21.23
C ILE A 16 -13.14 19.93 -19.90
N GLY A 17 -13.90 21.03 -19.92
CA GLY A 17 -14.43 21.67 -18.71
C GLY A 17 -15.31 20.73 -17.88
N LEU A 18 -16.19 19.96 -18.54
CA LEU A 18 -17.02 18.95 -17.89
C LEU A 18 -16.20 17.79 -17.29
N TYR A 19 -15.10 17.40 -17.93
CA TYR A 19 -14.17 16.41 -17.40
C TYR A 19 -13.55 16.87 -16.07
N PHE A 20 -13.14 18.14 -15.98
CA PHE A 20 -12.58 18.72 -14.76
C PHE A 20 -13.62 18.91 -13.64
N ILE A 21 -14.90 19.15 -13.95
CA ILE A 21 -15.96 19.26 -12.92
C ILE A 21 -16.28 17.88 -12.29
N LYS A 22 -16.05 16.79 -13.02
CA LYS A 22 -16.31 15.43 -12.52
C LYS A 22 -15.27 14.93 -11.51
N SER A 23 -14.08 15.54 -11.43
CA SER A 23 -13.14 15.28 -10.33
C SER A 23 -13.61 16.01 -9.06
N LYS A 24 -14.73 15.54 -8.50
CA LYS A 24 -15.26 16.03 -7.24
C LYS A 24 -14.32 15.64 -6.09
N GLN A 25 -14.18 16.59 -5.17
CA GLN A 25 -13.45 16.52 -3.92
C GLN A 25 -13.88 15.29 -3.11
N VAL A 26 -12.90 14.49 -2.69
CA VAL A 26 -13.07 13.45 -1.68
C VAL A 26 -13.25 14.15 -0.33
N ASP A 27 -14.39 13.97 0.31
CA ASP A 27 -14.66 14.51 1.64
C ASP A 27 -13.76 13.81 2.67
N THR A 28 -12.78 14.54 3.21
CA THR A 28 -11.75 14.03 4.11
C THR A 28 -12.21 13.89 5.57
N ASN A 29 -13.49 14.14 5.88
CA ASN A 29 -14.00 14.11 7.26
C ASN A 29 -14.79 12.85 7.63
N VAL A 30 -14.81 11.82 6.79
CA VAL A 30 -15.28 10.49 7.22
C VAL A 30 -14.13 9.83 7.97
N PRO A 31 -14.30 9.39 9.24
CA PRO A 31 -13.31 8.52 9.88
C PRO A 31 -13.22 7.27 9.02
N VAL A 32 -12.14 7.17 8.24
CA VAL A 32 -11.85 5.98 7.47
C VAL A 32 -11.67 4.87 8.51
N VAL A 33 -12.65 3.98 8.59
CA VAL A 33 -12.48 2.71 9.31
C VAL A 33 -11.50 1.92 8.45
N VAL A 34 -10.21 2.15 8.67
CA VAL A 34 -9.18 1.43 7.94
C VAL A 34 -9.09 0.05 8.57
N ASP A 35 -9.28 -0.98 7.75
CA ASP A 35 -9.04 -2.34 8.17
C ASP A 35 -7.57 -2.46 8.61
N GLU A 36 -7.36 -2.65 9.90
CA GLU A 36 -6.04 -2.73 10.51
C GLU A 36 -5.16 -3.80 9.85
N GLN A 37 -5.74 -4.93 9.47
CA GLN A 37 -5.00 -6.00 8.80
C GLN A 37 -4.45 -5.51 7.46
N VAL A 38 -5.26 -4.80 6.69
CA VAL A 38 -4.87 -4.25 5.39
C VAL A 38 -3.76 -3.20 5.54
N VAL A 39 -3.82 -2.32 6.55
CA VAL A 39 -2.77 -1.31 6.77
C VAL A 39 -1.46 -1.95 7.17
N VAL A 40 -1.50 -2.90 8.09
CA VAL A 40 -0.31 -3.59 8.60
C VAL A 40 0.32 -4.45 7.52
N GLU A 41 -0.48 -5.24 6.79
CA GLU A 41 0.01 -6.03 5.66
C GLU A 41 0.69 -5.14 4.62
N LYS A 42 0.06 -4.03 4.25
CA LYS A 42 0.66 -3.09 3.30
C LYS A 42 2.01 -2.58 3.81
N TYR A 43 2.09 -2.18 5.09
CA TYR A 43 3.34 -1.71 5.68
C TYR A 43 4.44 -2.79 5.60
N ILE A 44 4.13 -4.04 5.95
CA ILE A 44 5.08 -5.15 5.88
C ILE A 44 5.57 -5.34 4.43
N ARG A 45 4.66 -5.37 3.46
CA ARG A 45 5.01 -5.52 2.02
C ARG A 45 5.91 -4.41 1.51
N ASP A 46 5.62 -3.17 1.88
CA ASP A 46 6.40 -2.00 1.47
C ASP A 46 7.81 -1.97 2.09
N ASN A 47 7.98 -2.56 3.28
CA ASN A 47 9.19 -2.41 4.10
C ASN A 47 9.96 -3.72 4.36
N ILE A 48 9.56 -4.85 3.78
CA ILE A 48 10.17 -6.17 4.08
C ILE A 48 11.68 -6.19 3.86
N LYS A 49 12.18 -5.43 2.88
CA LYS A 49 13.60 -5.29 2.56
C LYS A 49 14.44 -4.78 3.73
N THR A 50 13.83 -4.01 4.63
CA THR A 50 14.47 -3.47 5.84
C THR A 50 14.03 -4.18 7.12
N LEU A 51 12.89 -4.86 7.09
CA LEU A 51 12.33 -5.52 8.27
C LEU A 51 12.87 -6.94 8.46
N ALA A 52 13.25 -7.64 7.38
CA ALA A 52 13.72 -9.01 7.48
C ALA A 52 14.94 -9.11 8.44
N PRO A 53 14.94 -10.06 9.39
CA PRO A 53 16.00 -10.19 10.39
C PRO A 53 17.32 -10.77 9.85
N GLU A 54 17.33 -11.21 8.59
CA GLU A 54 18.51 -11.70 7.89
C GLU A 54 18.70 -10.98 6.55
N ASP A 55 19.95 -10.99 6.05
CA ASP A 55 20.28 -10.47 4.73
C ASP A 55 19.88 -11.46 3.61
N PRO A 56 19.45 -10.95 2.45
CA PRO A 56 19.23 -11.79 1.27
C PRO A 56 20.56 -12.32 0.74
N VAL A 57 20.53 -13.47 0.08
CA VAL A 57 21.74 -14.11 -0.47
C VAL A 57 21.95 -13.77 -1.94
N LEU A 58 23.20 -13.89 -2.39
CA LEU A 58 23.58 -13.77 -3.80
C LEU A 58 23.15 -12.44 -4.46
N GLY A 59 23.03 -11.37 -3.67
CA GLY A 59 22.58 -10.06 -4.17
C GLY A 59 21.06 -9.99 -4.44
N GLY A 60 20.28 -10.91 -3.87
CA GLY A 60 18.82 -10.91 -3.93
C GLY A 60 18.17 -9.73 -3.20
N SER A 61 16.84 -9.70 -3.20
CA SER A 61 16.04 -8.73 -2.44
C SER A 61 14.84 -9.43 -1.85
N TRP A 62 14.47 -9.10 -0.61
CA TRP A 62 13.31 -9.70 0.02
C TRP A 62 11.98 -9.24 -0.61
N TYR A 63 11.08 -10.20 -0.79
CA TYR A 63 9.70 -10.03 -1.20
C TYR A 63 8.78 -10.80 -0.26
N VAL A 64 7.62 -10.24 0.03
CA VAL A 64 6.62 -10.91 0.88
C VAL A 64 5.84 -11.94 0.07
N VAL A 65 5.82 -13.17 0.57
CA VAL A 65 4.97 -14.25 0.07
C VAL A 65 3.61 -14.18 0.74
N ASP A 66 3.57 -14.12 2.07
CA ASP A 66 2.34 -14.13 2.87
C ASP A 66 2.49 -13.31 4.16
N VAL A 67 1.39 -12.75 4.65
CA VAL A 67 1.31 -12.05 5.94
C VAL A 67 0.07 -12.49 6.68
N SER A 68 0.26 -12.92 7.93
CA SER A 68 -0.84 -13.19 8.86
C SER A 68 -0.83 -12.16 9.98
N VAL A 69 -1.95 -11.49 10.22
CA VAL A 69 -2.08 -10.44 11.24
C VAL A 69 -3.12 -10.83 12.28
N ASP A 70 -2.70 -10.90 13.54
CA ASP A 70 -3.59 -10.98 14.70
C ASP A 70 -3.78 -9.56 15.29
N SER A 71 -4.90 -8.93 14.92
CA SER A 71 -5.28 -7.59 15.39
C SER A 71 -5.64 -7.53 16.87
N THR A 72 -5.96 -8.66 17.50
CA THR A 72 -6.26 -8.71 18.93
C THR A 72 -4.97 -8.73 19.74
N ALA A 73 -4.01 -9.57 19.34
CA ALA A 73 -2.72 -9.68 20.01
C ALA A 73 -1.71 -8.58 19.62
N LYS A 74 -1.99 -7.84 18.53
CA LYS A 74 -1.04 -6.89 17.90
C LYS A 74 0.26 -7.58 17.47
N LYS A 75 0.12 -8.77 16.90
CA LYS A 75 1.22 -9.60 16.40
C LYS A 75 0.91 -10.13 15.01
N GLY A 76 1.93 -10.67 14.36
CA GLY A 76 1.75 -11.37 13.10
C GLY A 76 2.95 -12.20 12.73
N GLU A 77 2.82 -12.87 11.60
CA GLU A 77 3.87 -13.65 10.97
C GLU A 77 4.00 -13.21 9.52
N VAL A 78 5.23 -13.12 9.03
CA VAL A 78 5.53 -12.84 7.64
C VAL A 78 6.36 -13.97 7.05
N LEU A 79 5.94 -14.43 5.88
CA LEU A 79 6.69 -15.32 5.00
C LEU A 79 7.28 -14.48 3.86
N TYR A 80 8.57 -14.61 3.62
CA TYR A 80 9.27 -13.82 2.62
C TYR A 80 10.36 -14.64 1.91
N GLU A 81 10.73 -14.24 0.70
CA GLU A 81 11.73 -14.90 -0.12
C GLU A 81 12.57 -13.90 -0.91
N ASP A 82 13.77 -14.30 -1.32
CA ASP A 82 14.66 -13.50 -2.18
C ASP A 82 14.88 -14.10 -3.58
N GLY A 83 14.12 -15.14 -3.91
CA GLY A 83 14.27 -15.95 -5.12
C GLY A 83 15.24 -17.13 -4.99
N HIS A 84 15.99 -17.24 -3.89
CA HIS A 84 16.90 -18.37 -3.61
C HIS A 84 16.55 -19.08 -2.31
N ILE A 85 16.26 -18.32 -1.25
CA ILE A 85 15.87 -18.83 0.07
C ILE A 85 14.56 -18.20 0.53
N GLN A 86 13.86 -18.91 1.41
CA GLN A 86 12.64 -18.46 2.06
C GLN A 86 12.85 -18.33 3.56
N GLY A 87 12.45 -17.19 4.13
CA GLY A 87 12.49 -16.90 5.56
C GLY A 87 11.09 -16.74 6.15
N ARG A 88 10.99 -16.89 7.47
CA ARG A 88 9.77 -16.69 8.24
C ARG A 88 10.11 -15.95 9.53
N ALA A 89 9.35 -14.90 9.83
CA ALA A 89 9.56 -14.11 11.04
C ALA A 89 8.23 -13.78 11.72
N ASN A 90 8.25 -13.77 13.05
CA ASN A 90 7.17 -13.21 13.85
C ASN A 90 7.44 -11.72 14.08
N PHE A 91 6.38 -10.92 14.16
CA PHE A 91 6.48 -9.49 14.47
C PHE A 91 5.42 -9.04 15.45
N GLU A 92 5.70 -7.97 16.18
CA GLU A 92 4.73 -7.20 16.95
C GLU A 92 4.53 -5.84 16.28
N TYR A 93 3.39 -5.20 16.47
CA TYR A 93 3.15 -3.90 15.85
C TYR A 93 2.29 -2.97 16.72
N LYS A 94 2.35 -1.69 16.37
CA LYS A 94 1.45 -0.65 16.89
C LYS A 94 0.83 0.11 15.73
N LEU A 95 -0.45 0.44 15.87
CA LEU A 95 -1.20 1.27 14.92
C LEU A 95 -1.74 2.50 15.65
N GLU A 96 -1.22 3.68 15.31
CA GLU A 96 -1.63 4.96 15.89
C GLU A 96 -1.92 5.95 14.76
N MET A 97 -3.15 6.47 14.67
CA MET A 97 -3.54 7.45 13.63
C MET A 97 -3.13 7.03 12.20
N ASN A 98 -3.37 5.76 11.83
CA ASN A 98 -2.98 5.15 10.55
C ASN A 98 -1.47 4.99 10.31
N LYS A 99 -0.64 5.21 11.33
CA LYS A 99 0.79 4.94 11.28
C LYS A 99 1.10 3.57 11.91
N VAL A 100 1.63 2.66 11.11
CA VAL A 100 2.13 1.36 11.57
C VAL A 100 3.58 1.51 12.02
N THR A 101 3.90 0.92 13.16
CA THR A 101 5.27 0.72 13.62
C THR A 101 5.45 -0.75 13.96
N ILE A 102 6.47 -1.39 13.38
CA ILE A 102 6.83 -2.78 13.69
C ILE A 102 7.87 -2.79 14.80
N SER A 103 7.67 -3.66 15.78
CA SER A 103 8.57 -3.93 16.88
C SER A 103 8.84 -5.43 16.99
N ASN A 104 10.00 -5.82 17.52
CA ASN A 104 10.34 -7.22 17.83
C ASN A 104 10.12 -8.18 16.65
N ILE A 105 10.67 -7.86 15.48
CA ILE A 105 10.69 -8.82 14.37
C ILE A 105 11.82 -9.84 14.60
N VAL A 106 11.46 -11.11 14.71
CA VAL A 106 12.38 -12.19 15.06
C VAL A 106 12.14 -13.38 14.15
N LYS A 107 13.23 -13.94 13.62
CA LYS A 107 13.21 -15.16 12.82
C LYS A 107 12.61 -16.32 13.63
N LYS A 108 11.76 -17.10 12.99
CA LYS A 108 11.15 -18.30 13.57
C LYS A 108 12.07 -19.53 13.46
#